data_AF-A0A8C9G3X5-F1
#
_entry.id   AF-A0A8C9G3X5-F1
#
_cell.length_a   1.000
_cell.length_b   1.000
_cell.length_c   1.000
_cell.angle_alpha   90.00
_cell.angle_beta   90.00
_cell.angle_gamma   90.00
#
_symmetry.space_group_name_H-M   'P 1'
#
loop_
_entity.id
_entity.type
_entity.pdbx_description
1 polymer ?
#
loop_
_entity_poly.entity_id
_entity_poly.type
_entity_poly.pdbx_seq_one_letter_code
_entity_poly.pdbx_strand_id
1 'polypeptide(L)'
;LSHSELIRYLSDMLLMFQVSEILSEEKCRLSVSGWFHGPPIERPARYIEAPLPRSPHIPYDHEILYEWVNLVYLDMDSQAQIQEEFEERSEILLKDFLKKEKFHLLCEALENKDIQWSSRGPPNKRLYETAEEDSLPDILKNFLQFLRSEALFLLLSNFTGLKLHFLAPSDEDAGEGRAADSAGTSQPDQPDNISEAQDSETQNGSSTPMCAGELRRWTNGHYTLVHDNQATEFALDLLFYCGCEDWDPGYGGFTSYIAKGEDEELLTVNPEDNCLALVYRDKETMKFVKYINHRSLACLKKHPSRRGFWDFSFVYYE
;
A
#
# COMPACT_ATOMS: atom_id res chain seq x y z
N LEU A 1 26.13 -15.88 -39.30
CA LEU A 1 26.88 -16.02 -38.04
C LEU A 1 25.99 -16.73 -37.04
N SER A 2 26.15 -18.05 -36.87
CA SER A 2 25.50 -18.77 -35.77
C SER A 2 26.23 -18.41 -34.48
N HIS A 3 25.62 -17.58 -33.64
CA HIS A 3 26.08 -17.44 -32.25
C HIS A 3 25.52 -18.62 -31.47
N SER A 4 26.38 -19.50 -30.99
CA SER A 4 26.01 -20.58 -30.08
C SER A 4 26.87 -20.49 -28.82
N GLU A 5 26.27 -19.98 -27.76
CA GLU A 5 26.88 -19.93 -26.43
C GLU A 5 25.97 -20.70 -25.46
N LEU A 6 26.56 -21.63 -24.71
CA LEU A 6 25.86 -22.41 -23.70
C LEU A 6 26.43 -22.07 -22.33
N ILE A 7 25.61 -21.45 -21.49
CA ILE A 7 25.96 -21.13 -20.11
C ILE A 7 25.24 -22.13 -19.20
N ARG A 8 25.98 -22.72 -18.25
CA ARG A 8 25.44 -23.64 -17.24
C ARG A 8 25.85 -23.17 -15.86
N TYR A 9 24.90 -23.18 -14.94
CA TYR A 9 25.13 -22.97 -13.53
C TYR A 9 24.70 -24.22 -12.77
N LEU A 10 25.42 -24.53 -11.68
CA LEU A 10 24.91 -25.47 -10.70
C LEU A 10 23.82 -24.76 -9.91
N SER A 11 22.62 -25.33 -9.88
CA SER A 11 21.53 -24.85 -9.03
C SER A 11 21.89 -25.18 -7.59
N ASP A 12 22.62 -24.29 -6.96
CA ASP A 12 22.81 -24.26 -5.52
C ASP A 12 22.02 -23.07 -4.95
N MET A 13 21.75 -23.13 -3.66
CA MET A 13 20.93 -22.18 -2.91
C MET A 13 21.33 -20.71 -3.00
N LEU A 14 22.60 -20.44 -3.31
CA LEU A 14 23.15 -19.09 -3.42
C LEU A 14 23.11 -18.54 -4.85
N LEU A 15 22.65 -19.33 -5.82
CA LEU A 15 22.59 -18.91 -7.21
C LEU A 15 21.41 -17.95 -7.41
N MET A 16 21.72 -16.66 -7.41
CA MET A 16 20.80 -15.58 -7.76
C MET A 16 21.23 -14.96 -9.09
N PHE A 17 20.33 -14.93 -10.07
CA PHE A 17 20.58 -14.31 -11.37
C PHE A 17 19.31 -13.65 -11.89
N GLN A 18 19.49 -12.72 -12.83
CA GLN A 18 18.40 -12.09 -13.56
C GLN A 18 18.81 -11.93 -15.03
N VAL A 19 17.81 -11.79 -15.91
CA VAL A 19 18.03 -11.34 -17.29
C VAL A 19 17.72 -9.84 -17.31
N SER A 20 18.72 -9.03 -17.62
CA SER A 20 18.53 -7.58 -17.73
C SER A 20 17.55 -7.24 -18.85
N GLU A 21 16.90 -6.09 -18.72
CA GLU A 21 15.99 -5.55 -19.74
C GLU A 21 16.64 -5.51 -21.14
N ILE A 22 15.87 -5.87 -22.17
CA ILE A 22 16.30 -5.76 -23.57
C ILE A 22 16.08 -4.31 -24.01
N LEU A 23 17.17 -3.58 -24.23
CA LEU A 23 17.14 -2.17 -24.63
C LEU A 23 17.07 -1.95 -26.16
N SER A 24 17.30 -3.00 -26.94
CA SER A 24 17.26 -2.90 -28.39
C SER A 24 15.82 -2.92 -28.89
N GLU A 25 15.40 -1.87 -29.58
CA GLU A 25 14.07 -1.82 -30.22
C GLU A 25 13.96 -2.73 -31.46
N GLU A 26 15.09 -2.95 -32.14
CA GLU A 26 15.14 -3.68 -33.42
C GLU A 26 15.45 -5.17 -33.29
N LYS A 27 16.03 -5.61 -32.16
CA LYS A 27 16.60 -6.96 -32.02
C LYS A 27 15.82 -7.76 -30.99
N CYS A 28 15.59 -9.03 -31.33
CA CYS A 28 14.96 -10.00 -30.45
C CYS A 28 16.01 -10.97 -29.87
N ARG A 29 16.02 -11.14 -28.54
CA ARG A 29 16.82 -12.16 -27.86
C ARG A 29 16.06 -13.48 -27.84
N LEU A 30 16.45 -14.43 -28.69
CA LEU A 30 15.95 -15.79 -28.64
C LEU A 30 16.87 -16.68 -27.79
N SER A 31 16.31 -17.43 -26.84
CA SER A 31 17.07 -18.37 -26.01
C SER A 31 16.28 -19.65 -25.74
N VAL A 32 16.98 -20.77 -25.63
CA VAL A 32 16.45 -22.01 -25.07
C VAL A 32 16.99 -22.14 -23.65
N SER A 33 16.12 -22.39 -22.68
CA SER A 33 16.45 -22.50 -21.26
C SER A 33 15.73 -23.68 -20.63
N GLY A 34 16.31 -24.26 -19.58
CA GLY A 34 15.74 -25.41 -18.88
C GLY A 34 16.65 -25.89 -17.76
N TRP A 35 16.22 -26.94 -17.05
CA TRP A 35 16.92 -27.52 -15.91
C TRP A 35 17.18 -29.01 -16.13
N PHE A 36 18.33 -29.48 -15.64
CA PHE A 36 18.58 -30.90 -15.44
C PHE A 36 18.19 -31.27 -14.02
N HIS A 37 17.31 -32.25 -13.86
CA HIS A 37 16.81 -32.66 -12.55
C HIS A 37 17.75 -33.68 -11.89
N GLY A 38 17.86 -33.59 -10.56
CA GLY A 38 18.59 -34.53 -9.72
C GLY A 38 17.79 -34.83 -8.44
N PRO A 39 18.42 -35.49 -7.45
CA PRO A 39 17.81 -35.71 -6.15
C PRO A 39 17.37 -34.38 -5.49
N PRO A 40 16.26 -34.37 -4.71
CA PRO A 40 15.83 -33.19 -3.99
C PRO A 40 16.93 -32.69 -3.03
N ILE A 41 17.12 -31.37 -2.99
CA ILE A 41 18.01 -30.70 -2.04
C ILE A 41 17.13 -30.05 -0.98
N GLU A 42 17.46 -30.26 0.31
CA GLU A 42 16.74 -29.61 1.40
C GLU A 42 17.01 -28.11 1.40
N ARG A 43 15.93 -27.30 1.41
CA ARG A 43 16.03 -25.85 1.55
C ARG A 43 16.16 -25.50 3.04
N PRO A 44 17.15 -24.71 3.45
CA PRO A 44 17.31 -24.18 4.79
C PRO A 44 16.13 -23.35 5.24
N ALA A 45 16.10 -23.11 6.55
CA ALA A 45 15.14 -22.23 7.18
C ALA A 45 15.09 -20.89 6.45
N ARG A 46 13.87 -20.42 6.22
CA ARG A 46 13.62 -19.16 5.52
C ARG A 46 14.14 -18.00 6.37
N TYR A 47 14.84 -17.07 5.73
CA TYR A 47 15.26 -15.83 6.38
C TYR A 47 14.04 -14.94 6.66
N ILE A 48 13.81 -14.58 7.93
CA ILE A 48 12.74 -13.65 8.31
C ILE A 48 13.35 -12.25 8.41
N GLU A 49 12.84 -11.34 7.59
CA GLU A 49 13.26 -9.93 7.62
C GLU A 49 12.54 -9.20 8.75
N ALA A 50 13.22 -8.28 9.43
CA ALA A 50 12.59 -7.45 10.43
C ALA A 50 11.46 -6.61 9.79
N PRO A 51 10.25 -6.58 10.37
CA PRO A 51 9.17 -5.75 9.86
C PRO A 51 9.56 -4.27 9.98
N LEU A 52 8.94 -3.43 9.13
CA LEU A 52 9.06 -1.98 9.27
C LEU A 52 8.53 -1.55 10.64
N PRO A 53 9.19 -0.60 11.33
CA PRO A 53 8.67 -0.07 12.58
C PRO A 53 7.27 0.50 12.38
N ARG A 54 6.35 0.08 13.24
CA ARG A 54 4.98 0.62 13.31
C ARG A 54 4.90 1.61 14.46
N SER A 55 4.11 2.66 14.29
CA SER A 55 3.85 3.66 15.32
C SER A 55 2.35 3.96 15.41
N PRO A 56 1.81 4.25 16.61
CA PRO A 56 0.46 4.76 16.73
C PRO A 56 0.34 6.15 16.08
N HIS A 57 -0.88 6.66 16.02
CA HIS A 57 -1.11 8.03 15.57
C HIS A 57 -0.41 9.07 16.47
N ILE A 58 -0.08 10.21 15.88
CA ILE A 58 0.46 11.38 16.57
C ILE A 58 -0.72 12.27 16.95
N PRO A 59 -0.93 12.58 18.25
CA PRO A 59 -1.97 13.50 18.67
C PRO A 59 -1.80 14.86 17.96
N TYR A 60 -2.84 15.29 17.26
CA TYR A 60 -2.82 16.54 16.52
C TYR A 60 -4.24 17.09 16.36
N ASP A 61 -4.37 18.41 16.35
CA ASP A 61 -5.66 19.07 16.20
C ASP A 61 -6.29 18.77 14.82
N HIS A 62 -7.61 18.56 14.78
CA HIS A 62 -8.38 18.31 13.55
C HIS A 62 -8.22 19.41 12.49
N GLU A 63 -7.76 20.61 12.88
CA GLU A 63 -7.43 21.72 11.98
C GLU A 63 -6.42 21.33 10.87
N ILE A 64 -5.55 20.33 11.11
CA ILE A 64 -4.61 19.84 10.09
C ILE A 64 -5.32 19.29 8.84
N LEU A 65 -6.50 18.71 9.00
CA LEU A 65 -7.28 18.22 7.85
C LEU A 65 -7.67 19.39 6.94
N TYR A 66 -8.13 20.50 7.52
CA TYR A 66 -8.50 21.71 6.78
C TYR A 66 -7.31 22.41 6.16
N GLU A 67 -6.09 22.17 6.63
CA GLU A 67 -4.88 22.70 6.01
C GLU A 67 -4.51 21.94 4.72
N TRP A 68 -4.65 20.61 4.73
CA TRP A 68 -4.11 19.73 3.68
C TRP A 68 -5.16 19.23 2.69
N VAL A 69 -6.30 18.79 3.19
CA VAL A 69 -7.30 18.01 2.43
C VAL A 69 -8.25 18.92 1.67
N ASN A 70 -8.64 18.49 0.48
CA ASN A 70 -9.71 19.11 -0.28
C ASN A 70 -11.05 18.98 0.47
N LEU A 71 -11.76 20.09 0.66
CA LEU A 71 -12.93 20.17 1.54
C LEU A 71 -14.07 19.22 1.15
N VAL A 72 -14.15 18.79 -0.10
CA VAL A 72 -15.12 17.78 -0.55
C VAL A 72 -14.96 16.48 0.25
N TYR A 73 -13.75 16.10 0.63
CA TYR A 73 -13.49 14.89 1.40
C TYR A 73 -13.70 15.06 2.91
N LEU A 74 -13.94 16.28 3.39
CA LEU A 74 -14.27 16.58 4.79
C LEU A 74 -15.78 16.71 5.03
N ASP A 75 -16.57 16.69 3.95
CA ASP A 75 -18.02 16.67 3.99
C ASP A 75 -18.53 15.27 4.40
N MET A 76 -19.50 15.23 5.32
CA MET A 76 -20.00 13.98 5.90
C MET A 76 -20.79 13.14 4.88
N ASP A 77 -21.56 13.77 4.00
CA ASP A 77 -22.32 13.05 2.97
C ASP A 77 -21.35 12.41 1.96
N SER A 78 -20.29 13.13 1.61
CA SER A 78 -19.22 12.62 0.75
C SER A 78 -18.45 11.46 1.41
N GLN A 79 -18.14 11.56 2.72
CA GLN A 79 -17.52 10.47 3.48
C GLN A 79 -18.40 9.21 3.49
N ALA A 80 -19.70 9.35 3.70
CA ALA A 80 -20.63 8.22 3.70
C ALA A 80 -20.68 7.50 2.32
N GLN A 81 -20.69 8.26 1.22
CA GLN A 81 -20.64 7.69 -0.13
C GLN A 81 -19.32 6.97 -0.40
N ILE A 82 -18.20 7.55 0.04
CA ILE A 82 -16.87 6.94 -0.07
C ILE A 82 -16.83 5.63 0.71
N GLN A 83 -17.38 5.60 1.93
CA GLN A 83 -17.45 4.39 2.74
C GLN A 83 -18.27 3.30 2.07
N GLU A 84 -19.44 3.63 1.52
CA GLU A 84 -20.29 2.67 0.81
C GLU A 84 -19.56 2.04 -0.40
N GLU A 85 -18.89 2.85 -1.22
CA GLU A 85 -18.10 2.34 -2.35
C GLU A 85 -16.92 1.48 -1.87
N PHE A 86 -16.24 1.92 -0.80
CA PHE A 86 -15.12 1.19 -0.24
C PHE A 86 -15.53 -0.16 0.36
N GLU A 87 -16.66 -0.25 1.05
CA GLU A 87 -17.19 -1.50 1.59
C GLU A 87 -17.54 -2.51 0.49
N GLU A 88 -18.03 -2.03 -0.67
CA GLU A 88 -18.34 -2.90 -1.82
C GLU A 88 -17.07 -3.42 -2.50
N ARG A 89 -16.06 -2.57 -2.68
CA ARG A 89 -14.90 -2.86 -3.55
C ARG A 89 -13.62 -3.18 -2.80
N SER A 90 -13.54 -2.85 -1.51
CA SER A 90 -12.32 -2.86 -0.69
C SER A 90 -11.19 -1.98 -1.25
N GLU A 91 -11.52 -1.05 -2.13
CA GLU A 91 -10.60 -0.11 -2.75
C GLU A 91 -11.33 1.16 -3.20
N ILE A 92 -10.62 2.29 -3.19
CA ILE A 92 -11.11 3.54 -3.78
C ILE A 92 -9.95 4.44 -4.21
N LEU A 93 -10.18 5.28 -5.22
CA LEU A 93 -9.24 6.29 -5.71
C LEU A 93 -9.85 7.70 -5.59
N LEU A 94 -9.34 8.49 -4.66
CA LEU A 94 -9.78 9.86 -4.41
C LEU A 94 -8.92 10.86 -5.19
N LYS A 95 -9.50 11.49 -6.22
CA LYS A 95 -8.80 12.46 -7.08
C LYS A 95 -8.76 13.85 -6.46
N ASP A 96 -7.71 14.62 -6.77
CA ASP A 96 -7.52 15.96 -6.19
C ASP A 96 -7.63 15.95 -4.65
N PHE A 97 -7.01 14.95 -4.00
CA PHE A 97 -7.16 14.70 -2.56
C PHE A 97 -6.63 15.85 -1.71
N LEU A 98 -5.45 16.37 -2.05
CA LEU A 98 -4.92 17.56 -1.40
C LEU A 98 -5.41 18.82 -2.09
N LYS A 99 -5.46 19.91 -1.32
CA LYS A 99 -5.58 21.25 -1.90
C LYS A 99 -4.45 21.48 -2.90
N LYS A 100 -4.79 22.04 -4.06
CA LYS A 100 -3.85 22.24 -5.18
C LYS A 100 -2.60 23.00 -4.79
N GLU A 101 -2.73 24.01 -3.93
CA GLU A 101 -1.60 24.78 -3.38
C GLU A 101 -0.63 23.92 -2.56
N LYS A 102 -1.14 23.01 -1.71
CA LYS A 102 -0.32 22.11 -0.90
C LYS A 102 0.36 21.06 -1.77
N PHE A 103 -0.38 20.47 -2.72
CA PHE A 103 0.18 19.52 -3.66
C PHE A 103 1.33 20.13 -4.48
N HIS A 104 1.16 21.37 -4.97
CA HIS A 104 2.22 22.07 -5.70
C HIS A 104 3.49 22.27 -4.86
N LEU A 105 3.33 22.69 -3.59
CA LEU A 105 4.46 22.85 -2.66
C LEU A 105 5.17 21.52 -2.38
N LEU A 106 4.43 20.41 -2.28
CA LEU A 106 5.04 19.08 -2.14
C LEU A 106 5.87 18.72 -3.37
N CYS A 107 5.31 18.87 -4.57
CA CYS A 107 6.00 18.57 -5.81
C CYS A 107 7.28 19.41 -5.98
N GLU A 108 7.24 20.70 -5.65
CA GLU A 108 8.41 21.57 -5.68
C GLU A 108 9.49 21.08 -4.69
N ALA A 109 9.09 20.76 -3.45
CA ALA A 109 10.03 20.30 -2.43
C ALA A 109 10.65 18.93 -2.75
N LEU A 110 9.95 18.04 -3.45
CA LEU A 110 10.45 16.73 -3.87
C LEU A 110 11.58 16.82 -4.91
N GLU A 111 11.65 17.92 -5.65
CA GLU A 111 12.74 18.19 -6.59
C GLU A 111 14.02 18.71 -5.91
N ASN A 112 13.98 18.91 -4.58
CA ASN A 112 15.14 19.34 -3.81
C ASN A 112 16.25 18.27 -3.82
N LYS A 113 17.45 18.69 -4.24
CA LYS A 113 18.64 17.84 -4.36
C LYS A 113 19.29 17.50 -3.02
N ASP A 114 18.93 18.20 -1.95
CA ASP A 114 19.49 17.99 -0.61
C ASP A 114 18.84 16.80 0.10
N ILE A 115 17.68 16.32 -0.39
CA ILE A 115 17.04 15.11 0.12
C ILE A 115 17.99 13.92 -0.05
N GLN A 116 18.29 13.25 1.05
CA GLN A 116 19.10 12.05 1.07
C GLN A 116 18.23 10.84 0.75
N TRP A 117 18.57 10.12 -0.32
CA TRP A 117 17.87 8.94 -0.78
C TRP A 117 18.73 7.70 -0.53
N SER A 118 18.16 6.66 0.08
CA SER A 118 18.83 5.39 0.32
C SER A 118 18.18 4.26 -0.48
N SER A 119 19.01 3.44 -1.14
CA SER A 119 18.51 2.32 -1.93
C SER A 119 18.02 1.19 -1.02
N ARG A 120 16.81 0.68 -1.29
CA ARG A 120 16.17 -0.41 -0.58
C ARG A 120 16.34 -1.71 -1.36
N GLY A 121 16.90 -2.71 -0.69
CA GLY A 121 17.07 -4.07 -1.19
C GLY A 121 16.47 -5.12 -0.24
N PRO A 122 16.86 -6.40 -0.37
CA PRO A 122 17.72 -6.97 -1.41
C PRO A 122 17.01 -7.12 -2.77
N PRO A 123 17.75 -7.26 -3.90
CA PRO A 123 17.17 -7.29 -5.26
C PRO A 123 16.14 -8.39 -5.52
N ASN A 124 16.19 -9.52 -4.83
CA ASN A 124 15.14 -10.55 -4.96
C ASN A 124 13.83 -10.23 -4.23
N LYS A 125 13.72 -9.04 -3.63
CA LYS A 125 12.52 -8.55 -2.98
C LYS A 125 12.12 -7.18 -3.50
N ARG A 126 13.09 -6.28 -3.64
CA ARG A 126 12.85 -4.87 -3.98
C ARG A 126 14.12 -4.19 -4.47
N LEU A 127 13.92 -3.18 -5.30
CA LEU A 127 14.92 -2.20 -5.67
C LEU A 127 14.18 -0.87 -5.89
N TYR A 128 14.28 0.04 -4.94
CA TYR A 128 13.79 1.42 -5.06
C TYR A 128 14.58 2.31 -4.10
N GLU A 129 14.22 3.58 -4.00
CA GLU A 129 14.85 4.52 -3.07
C GLU A 129 13.82 5.04 -2.08
N THR A 130 14.22 5.16 -0.82
CA THR A 130 13.44 5.77 0.25
C THR A 130 14.16 7.02 0.77
N ALA A 131 13.42 8.02 1.23
CA ALA A 131 14.02 9.24 1.76
C ALA A 131 14.39 9.09 3.24
N GLU A 132 15.55 9.62 3.63
CA GLU A 132 15.91 9.77 5.04
C GLU A 132 15.15 10.96 5.65
N GLU A 133 14.28 10.70 6.62
CA GLU A 133 13.31 11.69 7.15
C GLU A 133 13.98 12.97 7.69
N ASP A 134 15.15 12.85 8.32
CA ASP A 134 15.92 14.00 8.85
C ASP A 134 16.34 14.98 7.75
N SER A 135 16.58 14.50 6.53
CA SER A 135 17.00 15.32 5.39
C SER A 135 15.86 16.06 4.68
N LEU A 136 14.61 15.76 5.04
CA LEU A 136 13.46 16.31 4.34
C LEU A 136 13.23 17.80 4.64
N PRO A 137 12.88 18.60 3.62
CA PRO A 137 12.29 19.92 3.80
C PRO A 137 11.05 19.90 4.69
N ASP A 138 10.79 21.00 5.40
CA ASP A 138 9.71 21.10 6.39
C ASP A 138 8.33 20.76 5.82
N ILE A 139 8.02 21.16 4.59
CA ILE A 139 6.73 20.84 3.97
C ILE A 139 6.51 19.32 3.80
N LEU A 140 7.57 18.57 3.49
CA LEU A 140 7.50 17.10 3.36
C LEU A 140 7.39 16.45 4.75
N LYS A 141 8.12 16.96 5.75
CA LYS A 141 8.00 16.51 7.16
C LYS A 141 6.60 16.74 7.71
N ASN A 142 6.03 17.92 7.46
CA ASN A 142 4.68 18.26 7.88
C ASN A 142 3.63 17.37 7.20
N PHE A 143 3.84 17.00 5.93
CA PHE A 143 2.95 16.06 5.25
C PHE A 143 3.08 14.63 5.79
N LEU A 144 4.30 14.17 6.10
CA LEU A 144 4.49 12.90 6.81
C LEU A 144 3.85 12.91 8.20
N GLN A 145 3.89 14.03 8.90
CA GLN A 145 3.18 14.21 10.17
C GLN A 145 1.66 14.14 9.98
N PHE A 146 1.11 14.79 8.93
CA PHE A 146 -0.29 14.67 8.56
C PHE A 146 -0.68 13.20 8.29
N LEU A 147 0.13 12.47 7.53
CA LEU A 147 -0.09 11.04 7.25
C LEU A 147 -0.03 10.16 8.51
N ARG A 148 0.60 10.63 9.59
CA ARG A 148 0.67 9.94 10.90
C ARG A 148 -0.29 10.53 11.93
N SER A 149 -1.08 11.54 11.59
CA SER A 149 -1.88 12.29 12.54
C SER A 149 -3.12 11.53 13.00
N GLU A 150 -3.51 11.73 14.26
CA GLU A 150 -4.75 11.20 14.83
C GLU A 150 -5.98 11.57 13.98
N ALA A 151 -6.02 12.81 13.48
CA ALA A 151 -7.08 13.30 12.62
C ALA A 151 -7.20 12.51 11.30
N LEU A 152 -6.08 12.11 10.67
CA LEU A 152 -6.14 11.29 9.47
C LEU A 152 -6.57 9.85 9.78
N PHE A 153 -6.14 9.26 10.91
CA PHE A 153 -6.62 7.94 11.31
C PHE A 153 -8.15 7.91 11.46
N LEU A 154 -8.73 8.94 12.06
CA LEU A 154 -10.19 9.07 12.15
C LEU A 154 -10.83 9.28 10.77
N LEU A 155 -10.25 10.12 9.91
CA LEU A 155 -10.77 10.33 8.56
C LEU A 155 -10.74 9.05 7.72
N LEU A 156 -9.66 8.26 7.81
CA LEU A 156 -9.56 6.96 7.14
C LEU A 156 -10.57 5.96 7.70
N SER A 157 -10.84 6.00 9.01
CA SER A 157 -11.92 5.19 9.60
C SER A 157 -13.27 5.53 8.95
N ASN A 158 -13.57 6.83 8.79
CA ASN A 158 -14.80 7.28 8.14
C ASN A 158 -14.87 6.90 6.65
N PHE A 159 -13.74 6.83 5.94
CA PHE A 159 -13.73 6.41 4.53
C PHE A 159 -13.86 4.90 4.32
N THR A 160 -13.55 4.09 5.34
CA THR A 160 -13.32 2.65 5.12
C THR A 160 -14.15 1.74 6.02
N GLY A 161 -14.79 2.30 7.06
CA GLY A 161 -15.46 1.52 8.10
C GLY A 161 -14.50 0.82 9.07
N LEU A 162 -13.18 0.88 8.85
CA LEU A 162 -12.18 0.26 9.72
C LEU A 162 -12.03 1.04 11.03
N LYS A 163 -11.79 0.33 12.14
CA LYS A 163 -11.58 0.90 13.47
C LYS A 163 -10.13 1.38 13.65
N LEU A 164 -9.71 2.36 12.84
CA LEU A 164 -8.38 2.98 12.97
C LEU A 164 -8.32 4.06 14.06
N HIS A 165 -9.45 4.41 14.67
CA HIS A 165 -9.52 5.40 15.74
C HIS A 165 -10.58 5.03 16.78
N PHE A 166 -10.35 5.37 18.05
CA PHE A 166 -11.27 5.01 19.14
C PHE A 166 -12.66 5.68 19.02
N LEU A 167 -12.72 6.87 18.42
CA LEU A 167 -13.98 7.59 18.12
C LEU A 167 -14.71 7.10 16.87
N ALA A 168 -14.11 6.24 16.04
CA ALA A 168 -14.82 5.69 14.89
C ALA A 168 -16.00 4.82 15.36
N PRO A 169 -17.09 4.69 14.60
CA PRO A 169 -18.18 3.79 14.97
C PRO A 169 -17.70 2.35 15.14
N SER A 170 -18.28 1.61 16.08
CA SER A 170 -18.08 0.15 16.20
C SER A 170 -19.26 -0.55 15.52
N ASP A 171 -19.07 -1.75 14.97
CA ASP A 171 -20.19 -2.58 14.49
C ASP A 171 -21.26 -2.84 15.58
N GLU A 172 -20.86 -2.81 16.85
CA GLU A 172 -21.76 -2.92 18.00
C GLU A 172 -22.68 -1.70 18.17
N ASP A 173 -22.25 -0.50 17.75
CA ASP A 173 -23.02 0.74 17.89
C ASP A 173 -24.14 0.87 16.83
N ALA A 174 -24.08 0.10 15.74
CA ALA A 174 -25.09 0.10 14.67
C ALA A 174 -26.36 -0.71 15.02
N GLY A 175 -26.31 -1.54 16.08
CA GLY A 175 -27.40 -2.44 16.49
C GLY A 175 -28.45 -1.84 17.43
N GLU A 176 -28.15 -0.73 18.13
CA GLU A 176 -29.01 -0.16 19.19
C GLU A 176 -29.91 1.01 18.71
N GLY A 177 -30.30 1.01 17.43
CA GLY A 177 -31.03 2.13 16.81
C GLY A 177 -32.50 1.91 16.43
N ARG A 178 -33.11 0.74 16.70
CA ARG A 178 -34.50 0.45 16.30
C ARG A 178 -35.31 -0.28 17.37
N ALA A 179 -35.82 0.46 18.36
CA ALA A 179 -36.94 0.01 19.17
C ALA A 179 -37.84 1.17 19.66
N ALA A 180 -38.99 1.33 19.00
CA ALA A 180 -40.29 1.87 19.48
C ALA A 180 -41.20 1.95 18.22
N ASP A 181 -42.39 1.37 18.10
CA ASP A 181 -43.44 1.01 19.04
C ASP A 181 -44.30 -0.13 18.44
N SER A 182 -44.79 -1.05 19.27
CA SER A 182 -46.23 -1.36 19.40
C SER A 182 -46.49 -2.48 20.39
N ALA A 183 -47.46 -2.23 21.25
CA ALA A 183 -47.76 -2.89 22.50
C ALA A 183 -48.38 -4.30 22.39
N GLY A 184 -47.98 -5.16 23.34
CA GLY A 184 -48.86 -5.98 24.19
C GLY A 184 -49.55 -7.20 23.56
N THR A 185 -49.31 -8.39 24.11
CA THR A 185 -50.28 -9.20 24.88
C THR A 185 -49.56 -10.38 25.56
N SER A 186 -50.14 -10.84 26.66
CA SER A 186 -49.59 -11.56 27.81
C SER A 186 -49.51 -13.11 27.70
N GLN A 187 -48.56 -13.68 28.47
CA GLN A 187 -48.66 -14.88 29.36
C GLN A 187 -48.50 -16.33 28.78
N PRO A 188 -48.23 -17.38 29.61
CA PRO A 188 -46.90 -17.78 30.14
C PRO A 188 -46.61 -19.30 29.98
N ASP A 189 -45.39 -19.80 30.28
CA ASP A 189 -45.13 -21.07 31.01
C ASP A 189 -43.63 -21.47 31.07
N GLN A 190 -43.23 -21.98 32.23
CA GLN A 190 -41.90 -22.44 32.73
C GLN A 190 -41.54 -23.89 32.29
N PRO A 191 -40.44 -24.55 32.76
CA PRO A 191 -39.03 -24.16 32.99
C PRO A 191 -38.01 -25.22 32.41
N ASP A 192 -36.72 -25.05 32.78
CA ASP A 192 -35.62 -26.03 32.83
C ASP A 192 -34.76 -26.31 31.57
N ASN A 193 -33.51 -25.81 31.56
CA ASN A 193 -32.35 -26.69 31.80
C ASN A 193 -31.03 -25.92 32.02
N ILE A 194 -30.30 -26.36 33.04
CA ILE A 194 -28.95 -25.92 33.43
C ILE A 194 -27.92 -26.82 32.74
N SER A 195 -26.91 -26.24 32.07
CA SER A 195 -25.53 -26.74 31.80
C SER A 195 -25.02 -26.02 30.55
N GLU A 196 -23.79 -25.52 30.41
CA GLU A 196 -22.53 -25.70 31.11
C GLU A 196 -21.67 -24.46 30.79
N ALA A 197 -20.88 -24.01 31.77
CA ALA A 197 -19.86 -22.99 31.58
C ALA A 197 -18.78 -23.52 30.63
N GLN A 198 -18.63 -22.86 29.49
CA GLN A 198 -17.36 -22.86 28.75
C GLN A 198 -16.90 -21.41 28.69
N ASP A 199 -15.81 -21.16 29.42
CA ASP A 199 -14.96 -19.98 29.30
C ASP A 199 -14.52 -19.85 27.83
N SER A 200 -15.32 -19.17 27.01
CA SER A 200 -14.82 -18.57 25.78
C SER A 200 -14.18 -17.26 26.19
N GLU A 201 -12.86 -17.31 26.43
CA GLU A 201 -12.01 -16.14 26.59
C GLU A 201 -12.36 -15.13 25.49
N THR A 202 -13.07 -14.08 25.89
CA THR A 202 -13.36 -12.91 25.10
C THR A 202 -12.01 -12.22 24.91
N GLN A 203 -11.36 -12.45 23.76
CA GLN A 203 -10.24 -11.60 23.35
C GLN A 203 -10.76 -10.23 22.92
N ASN A 204 -11.34 -9.49 23.88
CA ASN A 204 -11.54 -8.05 23.80
C ASN A 204 -10.21 -7.39 24.15
N GLY A 205 -9.26 -7.45 23.22
CA GLY A 205 -8.12 -6.55 23.20
C GLY A 205 -8.33 -5.59 22.05
N SER A 206 -8.91 -4.41 22.31
CA SER A 206 -8.86 -3.30 21.36
C SER A 206 -7.38 -3.07 21.04
N SER A 207 -6.94 -3.54 19.88
CA SER A 207 -5.60 -3.27 19.37
C SER A 207 -5.46 -1.76 19.25
N THR A 208 -4.25 -1.25 19.52
CA THR A 208 -3.97 0.18 19.31
C THR A 208 -3.68 0.34 17.82
N PRO A 209 -4.45 1.14 17.08
CA PRO A 209 -4.21 1.32 15.66
C PRO A 209 -2.82 1.89 15.40
N MET A 210 -2.15 1.36 14.38
CA MET A 210 -0.78 1.75 14.04
C MET A 210 -0.65 2.01 12.55
N CYS A 211 0.41 2.73 12.17
CA CYS A 211 0.82 2.86 10.78
C CYS A 211 2.33 2.62 10.63
N ALA A 212 2.74 2.32 9.40
CA ALA A 212 4.12 2.41 8.95
C ALA A 212 4.10 3.05 7.57
N GLY A 213 5.05 3.96 7.29
CA GLY A 213 5.07 4.64 6.01
C GLY A 213 6.42 5.23 5.67
N GLU A 214 6.62 5.43 4.37
CA GLU A 214 7.84 5.97 3.79
C GLU A 214 7.53 6.84 2.57
N LEU A 215 8.42 7.80 2.29
CA LEU A 215 8.47 8.54 1.04
C LEU A 215 9.41 7.83 0.07
N ARG A 216 8.89 7.38 -1.06
CA ARG A 216 9.63 6.57 -2.04
C ARG A 216 9.90 7.36 -3.32
N ARG A 217 11.01 7.04 -3.97
CA ARG A 217 11.35 7.51 -5.32
C ARG A 217 11.45 6.33 -6.28
N TRP A 218 10.75 6.48 -7.40
CA TRP A 218 10.61 5.47 -8.44
C TRP A 218 11.26 5.96 -9.72
N THR A 219 12.25 5.23 -10.22
CA THR A 219 13.00 5.56 -11.44
C THR A 219 13.19 4.32 -12.31
N ASN A 220 13.67 4.48 -13.55
CA ASN A 220 13.95 3.34 -14.44
C ASN A 220 14.83 2.29 -13.74
N GLY A 221 14.37 1.03 -13.76
CA GLY A 221 15.04 -0.08 -13.10
C GLY A 221 14.47 -0.43 -11.72
N HIS A 222 13.63 0.43 -11.11
CA HIS A 222 13.03 0.14 -9.80
C HIS A 222 11.85 -0.84 -9.90
N TYR A 223 11.63 -1.62 -8.84
CA TYR A 223 10.57 -2.63 -8.72
C TYR A 223 10.38 -3.12 -7.26
N THR A 224 9.29 -3.83 -7.02
CA THR A 224 9.21 -4.83 -5.94
C THR A 224 8.76 -6.19 -6.50
N LEU A 225 9.01 -7.25 -5.74
CA LEU A 225 8.63 -8.62 -6.07
C LEU A 225 7.85 -9.22 -4.90
N VAL A 226 6.88 -10.04 -5.26
CA VAL A 226 6.26 -10.97 -4.31
C VAL A 226 7.28 -12.02 -3.91
N HIS A 227 7.32 -12.37 -2.62
CA HIS A 227 8.28 -13.34 -2.10
C HIS A 227 7.71 -14.14 -0.92
N ASP A 228 8.20 -15.37 -0.75
CA ASP A 228 7.75 -16.35 0.26
C ASP A 228 7.73 -15.86 1.72
N ASN A 229 8.46 -14.78 2.03
CA ASN A 229 8.60 -14.22 3.38
C ASN A 229 7.76 -12.95 3.59
N GLN A 230 6.85 -12.65 2.67
CA GLN A 230 5.96 -11.50 2.80
C GLN A 230 4.90 -11.88 3.82
N ALA A 231 4.91 -11.19 4.96
CA ALA A 231 3.83 -11.32 5.93
C ALA A 231 2.54 -10.86 5.26
N THR A 232 1.50 -11.69 5.32
CA THR A 232 0.15 -11.31 4.91
C THR A 232 -0.69 -11.13 6.16
N GLU A 233 -1.25 -9.94 6.29
CA GLU A 233 -2.04 -9.50 7.43
C GLU A 233 -3.08 -8.49 6.93
N PHE A 234 -4.16 -8.37 7.68
CA PHE A 234 -5.18 -7.35 7.42
C PHE A 234 -4.55 -5.96 7.56
N ALA A 235 -4.69 -5.15 6.53
CA ALA A 235 -4.08 -3.84 6.50
C ALA A 235 -4.71 -2.95 5.42
N LEU A 236 -4.78 -1.66 5.70
CA LEU A 236 -5.17 -0.63 4.74
C LEU A 236 -3.93 0.01 4.13
N ASP A 237 -3.71 -0.20 2.84
CA ASP A 237 -2.68 0.50 2.09
C ASP A 237 -3.17 1.87 1.64
N LEU A 238 -2.32 2.87 1.80
CA LEU A 238 -2.50 4.23 1.30
C LEU A 238 -1.34 4.57 0.36
N LEU A 239 -1.66 4.94 -0.87
CA LEU A 239 -0.70 5.37 -1.89
C LEU A 239 -1.07 6.77 -2.36
N PHE A 240 -0.16 7.72 -2.21
CA PHE A 240 -0.34 9.08 -2.70
C PHE A 240 0.82 9.45 -3.63
N TYR A 241 0.52 9.66 -4.92
CA TYR A 241 1.53 9.88 -5.95
C TYR A 241 1.82 11.36 -6.19
N CYS A 242 3.07 11.67 -6.52
CA CYS A 242 3.56 13.01 -6.83
C CYS A 242 4.52 12.99 -8.02
N GLY A 243 4.36 13.97 -8.90
CA GLY A 243 5.24 14.22 -10.03
C GLY A 243 5.12 13.21 -11.17
N CYS A 244 4.00 12.49 -11.29
CA CYS A 244 3.74 11.51 -12.34
C CYS A 244 2.84 12.02 -13.48
N GLU A 245 2.84 13.33 -13.75
CA GLU A 245 2.18 13.92 -14.94
C GLU A 245 2.49 13.12 -16.22
N ASP A 246 1.43 12.76 -16.96
CA ASP A 246 1.50 11.99 -18.21
C ASP A 246 2.25 10.64 -18.12
N TRP A 247 2.29 9.99 -16.95
CA TRP A 247 2.92 8.68 -16.81
C TRP A 247 2.14 7.60 -17.57
N ASP A 248 2.80 6.96 -18.54
CA ASP A 248 2.19 5.91 -19.36
C ASP A 248 2.22 4.56 -18.59
N PRO A 249 1.09 3.84 -18.46
CA PRO A 249 1.07 2.52 -17.80
C PRO A 249 2.04 1.49 -18.41
N GLY A 250 2.35 1.62 -19.69
CA GLY A 250 3.34 0.82 -20.41
C GLY A 250 4.77 1.06 -19.95
N TYR A 251 5.04 2.07 -19.13
CA TYR A 251 6.34 2.28 -18.47
C TYR A 251 6.55 1.36 -17.26
N GLY A 252 5.48 0.76 -16.72
CA GLY A 252 5.50 0.09 -15.42
C GLY A 252 5.35 1.09 -14.27
N GLY A 253 5.75 0.70 -13.06
CA GLY A 253 5.65 1.54 -11.85
C GLY A 253 4.27 1.54 -11.18
N PHE A 254 3.27 0.90 -11.78
CA PHE A 254 1.97 0.67 -11.14
C PHE A 254 2.09 -0.38 -10.03
N THR A 255 1.23 -0.26 -9.02
CA THR A 255 1.08 -1.27 -7.95
C THR A 255 0.01 -2.27 -8.36
N SER A 256 0.35 -3.55 -8.44
CA SER A 256 -0.58 -4.65 -8.73
C SER A 256 -0.82 -5.46 -7.47
N TYR A 257 -2.08 -5.77 -7.20
CA TYR A 257 -2.55 -6.64 -6.13
C TYR A 257 -3.02 -7.96 -6.72
N ILE A 258 -2.59 -9.07 -6.12
CA ILE A 258 -2.82 -10.42 -6.63
C ILE A 258 -3.27 -11.36 -5.51
N ALA A 259 -4.06 -12.37 -5.86
CA ALA A 259 -4.44 -13.44 -4.95
C ALA A 259 -3.23 -14.37 -4.66
N LYS A 260 -3.12 -14.82 -3.41
CA LYS A 260 -1.96 -15.57 -2.95
C LYS A 260 -1.98 -17.01 -3.46
N GLY A 261 -0.93 -17.36 -4.20
CA GLY A 261 -0.79 -18.70 -4.78
C GLY A 261 -1.61 -18.91 -6.06
N GLU A 262 -2.16 -17.83 -6.62
CA GLU A 262 -2.96 -17.83 -7.84
C GLU A 262 -2.34 -16.88 -8.88
N ASP A 263 -2.72 -17.06 -10.15
CA ASP A 263 -2.30 -16.22 -11.27
C ASP A 263 -3.32 -15.08 -11.55
N GLU A 264 -4.17 -14.76 -10.57
CA GLU A 264 -5.23 -13.76 -10.68
C GLU A 264 -4.76 -12.38 -10.19
N GLU A 265 -4.85 -11.38 -11.08
CA GLU A 265 -4.69 -9.97 -10.73
C GLU A 265 -6.04 -9.40 -10.27
N LEU A 266 -6.08 -8.92 -9.03
CA LEU A 266 -7.27 -8.39 -8.39
C LEU A 266 -7.48 -6.91 -8.71
N LEU A 267 -6.39 -6.13 -8.64
CA LEU A 267 -6.42 -4.68 -8.80
C LEU A 267 -5.07 -4.15 -9.30
N THR A 268 -5.12 -3.14 -10.16
CA THR A 268 -3.95 -2.34 -10.55
C THR A 268 -4.19 -0.86 -10.22
N VAL A 269 -3.28 -0.28 -9.45
CA VAL A 269 -3.25 1.16 -9.10
C VAL A 269 -2.14 1.83 -9.91
N ASN A 270 -2.54 2.71 -10.83
CA ASN A 270 -1.62 3.48 -11.66
C ASN A 270 -1.16 4.77 -10.94
N PRO A 271 0.09 5.23 -11.15
CA PRO A 271 0.52 6.54 -10.67
C PRO A 271 -0.32 7.66 -11.32
N GLU A 272 -1.04 8.43 -10.51
CA GLU A 272 -1.80 9.60 -10.94
C GLU A 272 -1.62 10.73 -9.92
N ASP A 273 -1.30 11.93 -10.40
CA ASP A 273 -0.95 13.05 -9.53
C ASP A 273 -2.11 13.48 -8.65
N ASN A 274 -1.79 13.83 -7.40
CA ASN A 274 -2.75 14.29 -6.39
C ASN A 274 -3.93 13.32 -6.17
N CYS A 275 -3.72 12.03 -6.44
CA CYS A 275 -4.70 10.98 -6.19
C CYS A 275 -4.29 10.14 -4.99
N LEU A 276 -5.22 9.92 -4.07
CA LEU A 276 -5.07 9.04 -2.93
C LEU A 276 -5.75 7.71 -3.24
N ALA A 277 -4.98 6.64 -3.39
CA ALA A 277 -5.52 5.29 -3.48
C ALA A 277 -5.54 4.65 -2.10
N LEU A 278 -6.69 4.10 -1.72
CA LEU A 278 -6.87 3.26 -0.54
C LEU A 278 -7.21 1.85 -0.99
N VAL A 279 -6.52 0.84 -0.45
CA VAL A 279 -6.76 -0.57 -0.78
C VAL A 279 -6.67 -1.39 0.49
N TYR A 280 -7.76 -2.06 0.86
CA TYR A 280 -7.76 -3.00 1.97
C TYR A 280 -7.26 -4.36 1.51
N ARG A 281 -6.30 -4.92 2.24
CA ARG A 281 -5.75 -6.25 1.99
C ARG A 281 -6.13 -7.19 3.10
N ASP A 282 -6.44 -8.43 2.73
CA ASP A 282 -6.57 -9.55 3.65
C ASP A 282 -5.28 -10.39 3.72
N LYS A 283 -5.37 -11.57 4.34
CA LYS A 283 -4.25 -12.51 4.50
C LYS A 283 -3.92 -13.29 3.22
N GLU A 284 -4.76 -13.22 2.20
CA GLU A 284 -4.57 -13.90 0.92
C GLU A 284 -4.29 -12.92 -0.22
N THR A 285 -4.13 -11.63 0.09
CA THR A 285 -3.78 -10.59 -0.90
C THR A 285 -2.30 -10.22 -0.79
N MET A 286 -1.59 -10.30 -1.91
CA MET A 286 -0.22 -9.83 -2.05
C MET A 286 -0.16 -8.63 -3.00
N LYS A 287 0.92 -7.84 -2.93
CA LYS A 287 1.13 -6.73 -3.86
C LYS A 287 2.57 -6.59 -4.30
N PHE A 288 2.77 -6.00 -5.46
CA PHE A 288 4.08 -5.58 -5.95
C PHE A 288 4.00 -4.34 -6.85
N VAL A 289 5.12 -3.64 -7.00
CA VAL A 289 5.28 -2.51 -7.93
C VAL A 289 5.99 -3.01 -9.17
N LYS A 290 5.34 -2.90 -10.33
CA LYS A 290 5.87 -3.40 -11.60
C LYS A 290 7.17 -2.69 -11.96
N TYR A 291 8.15 -3.45 -12.45
CA TYR A 291 9.42 -2.94 -12.97
C TYR A 291 9.25 -1.77 -13.94
N ILE A 292 9.94 -0.66 -13.66
CA ILE A 292 9.92 0.54 -14.50
C ILE A 292 10.93 0.38 -15.63
N ASN A 293 10.42 0.20 -16.84
CA ASN A 293 11.22 -0.11 -18.02
C ASN A 293 11.79 1.14 -18.71
N HIS A 294 12.69 0.93 -19.68
CA HIS A 294 13.46 1.96 -20.36
C HIS A 294 12.58 2.97 -21.12
N ARG A 295 11.34 2.60 -21.47
CA ARG A 295 10.39 3.52 -22.13
C ARG A 295 10.03 4.69 -21.22
N SER A 296 10.13 4.54 -19.90
CA SER A 296 9.94 5.64 -18.94
C SER A 296 10.84 6.83 -19.22
N LEU A 297 12.02 6.65 -19.82
CA LEU A 297 12.92 7.75 -20.17
C LEU A 297 12.32 8.71 -21.21
N ALA A 298 11.24 8.33 -21.88
CA ALA A 298 10.48 9.25 -22.72
C ALA A 298 9.89 10.43 -21.93
N CYS A 299 9.64 10.28 -20.62
CA CYS A 299 9.17 11.37 -19.76
C CYS A 299 10.15 12.56 -19.71
N LEU A 300 11.46 12.30 -19.89
CA LEU A 300 12.49 13.33 -19.89
C LEU A 300 12.38 14.32 -21.05
N LYS A 301 11.65 13.95 -22.12
CA LYS A 301 11.36 14.87 -23.23
C LYS A 301 10.40 15.98 -22.81
N LYS A 302 9.47 15.69 -21.89
CA LYS A 302 8.50 16.64 -21.35
C LYS A 302 9.02 17.32 -20.07
N HIS A 303 9.69 16.55 -19.21
CA HIS A 303 10.20 17.02 -17.91
C HIS A 303 11.70 16.69 -17.75
N PRO A 304 12.62 17.53 -18.27
CA PRO A 304 14.06 17.20 -18.34
C PRO A 304 14.75 16.98 -16.99
N SER A 305 14.22 17.58 -15.92
CA SER A 305 14.75 17.48 -14.55
C SER A 305 14.23 16.26 -13.78
N ARG A 306 13.15 15.60 -14.25
CA ARG A 306 12.43 14.58 -13.48
C ARG A 306 12.63 13.19 -14.05
N ARG A 307 13.33 12.32 -13.30
CA ARG A 307 13.72 10.96 -13.71
C ARG A 307 12.79 9.87 -13.15
N GLY A 308 11.49 10.11 -13.16
CA GLY A 308 10.51 9.19 -12.57
C GLY A 308 9.43 9.93 -11.79
N PHE A 309 8.96 9.35 -10.70
CA PHE A 309 7.96 9.93 -9.81
C PHE A 309 8.23 9.57 -8.35
N TRP A 310 7.45 10.16 -7.45
CA TRP A 310 7.49 9.88 -6.02
C TRP A 310 6.13 9.40 -5.53
N ASP A 311 6.12 8.67 -4.42
CA ASP A 311 4.90 8.44 -3.68
C ASP A 311 5.14 8.44 -2.18
N PHE A 312 4.08 8.75 -1.45
CA PHE A 312 3.98 8.47 -0.03
C PHE A 312 3.21 7.15 0.11
N SER A 313 3.89 6.13 0.64
CA SER A 313 3.31 4.80 0.81
C SER A 313 3.17 4.51 2.30
N PHE A 314 1.94 4.41 2.75
CA PHE A 314 1.59 4.12 4.14
C PHE A 314 0.75 2.84 4.22
N VAL A 315 0.85 2.17 5.35
CA VAL A 315 0.05 1.01 5.69
C VAL A 315 -0.49 1.22 7.09
N TYR A 316 -1.81 1.09 7.26
CA TYR A 316 -2.51 1.24 8.54
C TYR A 316 -3.05 -0.12 9.00
N TYR A 317 -3.07 -0.31 10.30
CA TYR A 317 -3.48 -1.54 10.98
C TYR A 317 -4.43 -1.15 12.12
N GLU A 318 -5.50 -1.92 12.30
CA GLU A 318 -6.43 -1.81 13.43
C GLU A 318 -5.79 -2.22 14.78
#